data_AF-A0A0M3AQU4-F1
#
_entry.id   AF-A0A0M3AQU4-F1
#
_cell.length_a   1.000
_cell.length_b   1.000
_cell.length_c   1.000
_cell.angle_alpha   90.00
_cell.angle_beta   90.00
_cell.angle_gamma   90.00
#
_symmetry.space_group_name_H-M   'P 1'
#
loop_
_entity.id
_entity.type
_entity.pdbx_description
1 polymer ?
#
loop_
_entity_poly.entity_id
_entity_poly.type
_entity_poly.pdbx_seq_one_letter_code
_entity_poly.pdbx_strand_id
1 'polypeptide(L)'
;MTVETKRAYSADETQAYERYISAVANHNIVCARAGATTREKMDAAFAADAAYREFCRTAGLVIGQATRPSTGNDVVKRLEREMCTLTETVRTAYSMIHAANGMGVIENRPADIDQWDHDVCVCLFTDAQTVLRRALERADSL
;
A
#
# COMPACT_ATOMS: atom_id res chain seq x y z
N MET A 1 22.39 -43.72 -17.32
CA MET A 1 23.15 -42.72 -16.54
C MET A 1 23.52 -41.58 -17.46
N THR A 2 22.68 -40.55 -17.54
CA THR A 2 23.03 -39.30 -18.22
C THR A 2 23.88 -38.49 -17.26
N VAL A 3 25.14 -38.30 -17.63
CA VAL A 3 26.06 -37.41 -16.93
C VAL A 3 25.52 -35.99 -17.15
N GLU A 4 25.00 -35.35 -16.11
CA GLU A 4 24.71 -33.92 -16.13
C GLU A 4 26.04 -33.19 -16.33
N THR A 5 26.30 -32.77 -17.57
CA THR A 5 27.41 -31.88 -17.90
C THR A 5 27.12 -30.54 -17.20
N LYS A 6 27.70 -30.33 -16.02
CA LYS A 6 27.70 -29.00 -15.37
C LYS A 6 28.23 -28.00 -16.40
N ARG A 7 27.40 -27.02 -16.77
CA ARG A 7 27.82 -25.91 -17.63
C ARG A 7 29.07 -25.29 -16.99
N ALA A 8 30.19 -25.31 -17.71
CA ALA A 8 31.37 -24.60 -17.28
C ALA A 8 31.06 -23.11 -17.39
N TYR A 9 31.05 -22.40 -16.26
CA TYR A 9 30.96 -20.95 -16.24
C TYR A 9 32.25 -20.37 -16.84
N SER A 10 32.11 -19.31 -17.61
CA SER A 10 33.22 -18.51 -18.11
C SER A 10 34.00 -17.88 -16.94
N ALA A 11 35.24 -17.45 -17.21
CA ALA A 11 36.05 -16.71 -16.24
C ALA A 11 35.33 -15.44 -15.78
N ASP A 12 34.64 -14.76 -16.70
CA ASP A 12 33.89 -13.53 -16.41
C ASP A 12 32.65 -13.81 -15.53
N GLU A 13 31.90 -14.89 -15.80
CA GLU A 13 30.78 -15.33 -14.96
C GLU A 13 31.24 -15.71 -13.54
N THR A 14 32.37 -16.42 -13.44
CA THR A 14 32.96 -16.84 -12.16
C THR A 14 33.41 -15.63 -11.35
N GLN A 15 34.12 -14.70 -11.98
CA GLN A 15 34.57 -13.48 -11.31
C GLN A 15 33.40 -12.59 -10.87
N ALA A 16 32.36 -12.47 -11.69
CA ALA A 16 31.17 -11.70 -11.33
C ALA A 16 30.42 -12.35 -10.16
N TYR A 17 30.34 -13.69 -10.13
CA TYR A 17 29.75 -14.44 -9.02
C TYR A 17 30.55 -14.26 -7.71
N GLU A 18 31.87 -14.33 -7.76
CA GLU A 18 32.73 -14.11 -6.59
C GLU A 18 32.57 -12.70 -6.00
N ARG A 19 32.42 -11.68 -6.85
CA ARG A 19 32.12 -10.30 -6.43
C ARG A 19 30.76 -10.22 -5.75
N TYR A 20 29.75 -10.90 -6.28
CA TYR A 20 28.42 -10.99 -5.65
C TYR A 20 28.49 -11.65 -4.26
N ILE A 21 29.14 -12.80 -4.14
CA ILE A 21 29.30 -13.51 -2.85
C ILE A 21 30.05 -12.64 -1.84
N SER A 22 31.11 -11.95 -2.28
CA SER A 22 31.87 -11.04 -1.41
C SER A 22 31.00 -9.86 -0.93
N ALA A 23 30.16 -9.31 -1.79
CA ALA A 23 29.25 -8.22 -1.42
C ALA A 23 28.15 -8.67 -0.44
N VAL A 24 27.59 -9.87 -0.62
CA VAL A 24 26.63 -10.47 0.33
C VAL A 24 27.27 -10.74 1.69
N ALA A 25 28.50 -11.27 1.71
CA ALA A 25 29.24 -11.47 2.94
C ALA A 25 29.45 -10.15 3.69
N ASN A 26 29.84 -9.09 2.97
CA ASN A 26 29.98 -7.74 3.54
C ASN A 26 28.64 -7.20 4.09
N HIS A 27 27.53 -7.37 3.36
CA HIS A 27 26.20 -6.99 3.84
C HIS A 27 25.85 -7.69 5.16
N ASN A 28 26.09 -9.00 5.25
CA ASN A 28 25.82 -9.77 6.46
C ASN A 28 26.68 -9.30 7.64
N ILE A 29 27.96 -9.01 7.41
CA ILE A 29 28.88 -8.47 8.42
C ILE A 29 28.39 -7.10 8.92
N VAL A 30 28.02 -6.19 8.01
CA VAL A 30 27.53 -4.84 8.37
C VAL A 30 26.21 -4.92 9.13
N CYS A 31 25.29 -5.80 8.71
CA CYS A 31 24.01 -5.99 9.40
C CYS A 31 24.16 -6.57 10.81
N ALA A 32 25.14 -7.45 11.02
CA ALA A 32 25.45 -8.04 12.32
C ALA A 32 26.23 -7.11 13.26
N ARG A 33 26.84 -6.03 12.75
CA ARG A 33 27.60 -5.07 13.56
C ARG A 33 26.66 -4.22 14.44
N ALA A 34 26.82 -4.33 15.75
CA ALA A 34 25.96 -3.66 16.74
C ALA A 34 25.89 -2.13 16.60
N GLY A 35 26.96 -1.50 16.10
CA GLY A 35 27.03 -0.04 15.87
C GLY A 35 26.76 0.42 14.43
N ALA A 36 26.36 -0.48 13.52
CA ALA A 36 26.07 -0.06 12.14
C ALA A 36 24.78 0.76 12.06
N THR A 37 24.90 1.94 11.46
CA THR A 37 23.78 2.83 11.17
C THR A 37 22.87 2.23 10.10
N THR A 38 21.62 2.68 10.04
CA THR A 38 20.67 2.29 8.98
C THR A 38 21.23 2.61 7.59
N ARG A 39 21.95 3.73 7.44
CA ARG A 39 22.58 4.12 6.18
C ARG A 39 23.63 3.10 5.73
N GLU A 40 24.54 2.71 6.61
CA GLU A 40 25.59 1.72 6.29
C GLU A 40 25.00 0.37 5.90
N LYS A 41 23.92 -0.06 6.57
CA LYS A 41 23.21 -1.30 6.21
C LYS A 41 22.57 -1.22 4.83
N MET A 42 21.96 -0.08 4.50
CA MET A 42 21.37 0.17 3.18
C MET A 42 22.42 0.27 2.08
N ASP A 43 23.53 0.98 2.32
CA ASP A 43 24.63 1.10 1.36
C ASP A 43 25.23 -0.29 1.06
N ALA A 44 25.42 -1.13 2.08
CA ALA A 44 25.87 -2.50 1.90
C ALA A 44 24.85 -3.38 1.15
N ALA A 45 23.54 -3.18 1.38
CA ALA A 45 22.48 -3.88 0.66
C ALA A 45 22.46 -3.50 -0.83
N PHE A 46 22.59 -2.20 -1.15
CA PHE A 46 22.64 -1.72 -2.53
C PHE A 46 23.90 -2.20 -3.26
N ALA A 47 25.04 -2.28 -2.56
CA ALA A 47 26.25 -2.86 -3.12
C ALA A 47 26.08 -4.35 -3.48
N ALA A 48 25.40 -5.13 -2.64
CA ALA A 48 25.08 -6.54 -2.90
C ALA A 48 24.10 -6.69 -4.08
N ASP A 49 23.05 -5.86 -4.16
CA ASP A 49 22.09 -5.85 -5.28
C ASP A 49 22.78 -5.47 -6.60
N ALA A 50 23.66 -4.47 -6.60
CA ALA A 50 24.42 -4.07 -7.78
C ALA A 50 25.33 -5.21 -8.27
N ALA A 51 26.03 -5.88 -7.37
CA ALA A 51 26.89 -7.03 -7.70
C ALA A 51 26.08 -8.22 -8.24
N TYR A 52 24.89 -8.48 -7.68
CA TYR A 52 23.97 -9.50 -8.17
C TYR A 52 23.50 -9.21 -9.60
N ARG A 53 23.09 -7.96 -9.87
CA ARG A 53 22.65 -7.54 -11.20
C ARG A 53 23.74 -7.70 -12.24
N GLU A 54 24.97 -7.37 -11.87
CA GLU A 54 26.13 -7.52 -12.74
C GLU A 54 26.44 -9.00 -13.03
N PHE A 55 26.38 -9.87 -12.02
CA PHE A 55 26.51 -11.32 -12.23
C PHE A 55 25.45 -11.86 -13.20
N CYS A 56 24.18 -11.53 -12.97
CA CYS A 56 23.11 -12.00 -13.83
C CYS A 56 23.22 -11.46 -15.27
N ARG A 57 23.62 -10.20 -15.45
CA ARG A 57 23.89 -9.61 -16.77
C ARG A 57 24.99 -10.38 -17.50
N THR A 58 26.11 -10.64 -16.81
CA THR A 58 27.27 -11.37 -17.37
C THR A 58 26.93 -12.83 -17.69
N ALA A 59 26.09 -13.47 -16.88
CA ALA A 59 25.65 -14.85 -17.10
C ALA A 59 24.52 -15.01 -18.15
N GLY A 60 24.07 -13.89 -18.76
CA GLY A 60 22.93 -13.89 -19.67
C GLY A 60 21.62 -14.30 -19.00
N LEU A 61 21.55 -14.20 -17.67
CA LEU A 61 20.35 -14.47 -16.90
C LEU A 61 19.45 -13.24 -17.04
N VAL A 62 18.26 -13.44 -17.61
CA VAL A 62 17.22 -12.42 -17.59
C VAL A 62 16.80 -12.27 -16.13
N ILE A 63 17.32 -11.21 -15.51
CA ILE A 63 16.77 -10.69 -14.26
C ILE A 63 15.37 -10.25 -14.66
N GLY A 64 14.36 -11.10 -14.43
CA GLY A 64 13.05 -10.58 -14.14
C GLY A 64 13.30 -9.59 -13.03
N GLN A 65 13.25 -8.29 -13.37
CA GLN A 65 13.56 -7.19 -12.46
C GLN A 65 13.09 -7.63 -11.10
N ALA A 66 13.97 -7.69 -10.09
CA ALA A 66 13.54 -7.99 -8.74
C ALA A 66 12.46 -6.96 -8.43
N THR A 67 11.21 -7.33 -8.70
CA THR A 67 10.05 -6.51 -8.50
C THR A 67 10.07 -6.47 -7.00
N ARG A 68 10.48 -5.31 -6.45
CA ARG A 68 10.01 -4.92 -5.12
C ARG A 68 8.58 -5.45 -5.05
N PRO A 69 8.23 -6.30 -4.07
CA PRO A 69 6.99 -7.06 -4.12
C PRO A 69 5.88 -6.13 -4.62
N SER A 70 5.39 -6.36 -5.83
CA SER A 70 4.42 -5.45 -6.47
C SER A 70 3.16 -5.36 -5.61
N THR A 71 2.98 -6.31 -4.69
CA THR A 71 2.06 -6.26 -3.57
C THR A 71 2.04 -4.92 -2.84
N GLY A 72 3.17 -4.23 -2.63
CA GLY A 72 3.14 -2.90 -2.00
C GLY A 72 2.35 -1.88 -2.82
N ASN A 73 2.70 -1.70 -4.09
CA ASN A 73 2.04 -0.74 -4.97
C ASN A 73 0.63 -1.18 -5.39
N ASP A 74 0.39 -2.47 -5.57
CA ASP A 74 -0.91 -3.01 -5.94
C ASP A 74 -1.89 -2.96 -4.76
N VAL A 75 -1.41 -3.21 -3.53
CA VAL A 75 -2.20 -3.03 -2.30
C VAL A 75 -2.47 -1.55 -2.05
N VAL A 76 -1.49 -0.66 -2.20
CA VAL A 76 -1.70 0.80 -2.07
C VAL A 76 -2.71 1.29 -3.11
N LYS A 77 -2.55 0.94 -4.39
CA LYS A 77 -3.52 1.30 -5.45
C LYS A 77 -4.91 0.71 -5.24
N ARG A 78 -5.01 -0.44 -4.57
CA ARG A 78 -6.30 -1.03 -4.20
C ARG A 78 -6.92 -0.25 -3.05
N LEU A 79 -6.15 0.04 -2.00
CA LEU A 79 -6.60 0.82 -0.85
C LEU A 79 -7.01 2.24 -1.26
N GLU A 80 -6.26 2.89 -2.15
CA GLU A 80 -6.63 4.19 -2.72
C GLU A 80 -7.98 4.12 -3.46
N ARG A 81 -8.21 3.07 -4.26
CA ARG A 81 -9.50 2.87 -4.94
C ARG A 81 -10.64 2.60 -3.97
N GLU A 82 -10.41 1.78 -2.95
CA GLU A 82 -11.38 1.49 -1.89
C GLU A 82 -11.73 2.76 -1.10
N MET A 83 -10.73 3.58 -0.76
CA MET A 83 -10.91 4.87 -0.11
C MET A 83 -11.72 5.84 -0.98
N CYS A 84 -11.40 5.98 -2.27
CA CYS A 84 -12.19 6.81 -3.18
C CYS A 84 -13.65 6.33 -3.27
N THR A 85 -13.87 5.02 -3.41
CA THR A 85 -15.22 4.42 -3.47
C THR A 85 -16.00 4.68 -2.19
N LEU A 86 -15.35 4.57 -1.03
CA LEU A 86 -15.96 4.87 0.26
C LEU A 86 -16.31 6.37 0.37
N THR A 87 -15.42 7.28 -0.03
CA THR A 87 -15.68 8.72 -0.02
C THR A 87 -16.87 9.08 -0.91
N GLU A 88 -16.97 8.52 -2.11
CA GLU A 88 -18.14 8.73 -2.98
C GLU A 88 -19.44 8.19 -2.37
N THR A 89 -19.37 7.04 -1.70
CA THR A 89 -20.52 6.47 -0.99
C THR A 89 -20.99 7.39 0.14
N VAL A 90 -20.06 7.91 0.93
CA VAL A 90 -20.33 8.88 2.00
C VAL A 90 -20.91 10.18 1.43
N ARG A 91 -20.36 10.68 0.31
CA ARG A 91 -20.86 11.89 -0.36
C ARG A 91 -22.28 11.72 -0.87
N THR A 92 -22.58 10.55 -1.44
CA THR A 92 -23.93 10.19 -1.90
C THR A 92 -24.90 10.13 -0.72
N ALA A 93 -24.54 9.41 0.36
CA ALA A 93 -25.39 9.31 1.56
C ALA A 93 -25.65 10.67 2.21
N TYR A 94 -24.61 11.52 2.32
CA TYR A 94 -24.74 12.88 2.82
C TYR A 94 -25.70 13.70 1.95
N SER A 95 -25.56 13.63 0.63
CA SER A 95 -26.39 14.38 -0.32
C SER A 95 -27.86 13.94 -0.26
N MET A 96 -28.13 12.64 -0.11
CA MET A 96 -29.48 12.10 0.05
C MET A 96 -30.16 12.62 1.32
N ILE A 97 -29.47 12.54 2.47
CA ILE A 97 -30.01 13.04 3.74
C ILE A 97 -30.19 14.56 3.69
N HIS A 98 -29.21 15.28 3.13
CA HIS A 98 -29.28 16.72 2.99
C HIS A 98 -30.45 17.17 2.11
N ALA A 99 -30.69 16.48 0.99
CA ALA A 99 -31.84 16.73 0.12
C ALA A 99 -33.16 16.41 0.81
N ALA A 100 -33.27 15.26 1.50
CA ALA A 100 -34.46 14.89 2.25
C ALA A 100 -34.80 15.92 3.34
N ASN A 101 -33.78 16.43 4.03
CA ASN A 101 -33.96 17.50 5.00
C ASN A 101 -34.36 18.82 4.33
N GLY A 102 -33.72 19.20 3.22
CA GLY A 102 -34.04 20.42 2.46
C GLY A 102 -35.45 20.42 1.85
N MET A 103 -36.01 19.24 1.61
CA MET A 103 -37.42 19.07 1.20
C MET A 103 -38.40 19.07 2.39
N GLY A 104 -37.91 19.18 3.62
CA GLY A 104 -38.73 19.14 4.84
C GLY A 104 -39.34 17.76 5.15
N VAL A 105 -38.89 16.69 4.47
CA VAL A 105 -39.47 15.35 4.63
C VAL A 105 -39.19 14.77 6.02
N ILE A 106 -38.04 15.11 6.60
CA ILE A 106 -37.60 14.61 7.90
C ILE A 106 -38.32 15.33 9.05
N GLU A 107 -38.60 16.63 8.91
CA GLU A 107 -39.21 17.44 9.96
C GLU A 107 -40.74 17.30 10.03
N ASN A 108 -41.37 16.81 8.96
CA ASN A 108 -42.81 16.66 8.87
C ASN A 108 -43.29 15.38 9.57
N ARG A 109 -43.84 15.55 10.78
CA ARG A 109 -44.44 14.46 11.54
C ARG A 109 -45.86 14.09 11.05
N PRO A 110 -46.13 12.82 10.70
CA PRO A 110 -47.49 12.33 10.46
C PRO A 110 -48.35 12.35 11.74
N ALA A 111 -49.66 12.54 11.60
CA ALA A 111 -50.58 12.70 12.74
C ALA A 111 -50.74 11.43 13.61
N ASP A 112 -50.41 10.26 13.06
CA ASP A 112 -50.47 8.95 13.70
C ASP A 112 -49.16 8.53 14.39
N ILE A 113 -48.12 9.35 14.33
CA ILE A 113 -46.81 9.08 14.92
C ILE A 113 -46.64 9.84 16.24
N ASP A 114 -46.14 9.13 17.25
CA ASP A 114 -45.81 9.72 18.54
C ASP A 114 -44.72 10.80 18.40
N GLN A 115 -44.87 11.89 19.16
CA GLN A 115 -43.96 13.04 19.07
C GLN A 115 -42.54 12.66 19.49
N TRP A 116 -42.40 11.88 20.55
CA TRP A 116 -41.10 11.50 21.08
C TRP A 116 -40.34 10.62 20.08
N ASP A 117 -41.02 9.63 19.49
CA ASP A 117 -40.42 8.75 18.49
C ASP A 117 -39.98 9.51 17.23
N HIS A 118 -40.79 10.48 16.80
CA HIS A 118 -40.43 11.38 15.71
C HIS A 118 -39.19 12.22 16.03
N ASP A 119 -39.14 12.84 17.22
CA ASP A 119 -38.02 13.70 17.61
C ASP A 119 -36.70 12.93 17.74
N VAL A 120 -36.74 11.69 18.24
CA VAL A 120 -35.59 10.78 18.24
C VAL A 120 -35.11 10.49 16.82
N CYS A 121 -36.04 10.23 15.90
CA CYS A 121 -35.73 9.99 14.49
C CYS A 121 -35.05 11.20 13.83
N VAL A 122 -35.59 12.40 14.03
CA VAL A 122 -35.02 13.66 13.53
C VAL A 122 -33.61 13.90 14.08
N CYS A 123 -33.41 13.66 15.38
CA CYS A 123 -32.10 13.75 16.01
C CYS A 123 -31.09 12.79 15.36
N LEU A 124 -31.47 11.53 15.12
CA LEU A 124 -30.60 10.54 14.48
C LEU A 124 -30.21 10.95 13.04
N PHE A 125 -31.13 11.51 12.26
CA PHE A 125 -30.82 12.01 10.92
C PHE A 125 -29.88 13.22 10.97
N THR A 126 -30.08 14.13 11.92
CA THR A 126 -29.24 15.31 12.11
C THR A 126 -27.82 14.92 12.53
N ASP A 127 -27.69 13.94 13.43
CA ASP A 127 -26.41 13.39 13.86
C ASP A 127 -25.71 12.66 12.70
N ALA A 128 -26.44 11.84 11.94
CA ALA A 128 -25.92 11.17 10.76
C ALA A 128 -25.40 12.18 9.72
N GLN A 129 -26.16 13.23 9.44
CA GLN A 129 -25.73 14.31 8.54
C GLN A 129 -24.45 14.99 9.05
N THR A 130 -24.33 15.22 10.36
CA THR A 130 -23.14 15.81 10.97
C THR A 130 -21.92 14.91 10.86
N VAL A 131 -22.08 13.61 11.14
CA VAL A 131 -21.01 12.61 11.04
C VAL A 131 -20.52 12.49 9.60
N LEU A 132 -21.43 12.39 8.63
CA LEU A 132 -21.09 12.28 7.21
C LEU A 132 -20.40 13.56 6.71
N ARG A 133 -20.87 14.75 7.10
CA ARG A 133 -20.20 16.02 6.76
C ARG A 133 -18.76 16.05 7.28
N ARG A 134 -18.53 15.71 8.55
CA ARG A 134 -17.19 15.68 9.14
C ARG A 134 -16.28 14.64 8.47
N ALA A 135 -16.85 13.51 8.05
CA ALA A 135 -16.11 12.49 7.30
C ALA A 135 -15.65 13.02 5.94
N LEU A 136 -16.50 13.78 5.23
CA LEU A 136 -16.14 14.43 3.96
C LEU A 136 -15.10 15.54 4.15
N GLU A 137 -15.28 16.43 5.13
CA GLU A 137 -14.31 17.49 5.43
C GLU A 137 -12.92 16.91 5.71
N ARG A 138 -12.86 15.79 6.43
CA ARG A 138 -11.61 15.07 6.68
C ARG A 138 -11.03 14.44 5.41
N ALA A 139 -11.86 13.86 4.55
CA ALA A 139 -11.42 13.26 3.29
C ALA A 139 -10.88 14.30 2.29
N ASP A 140 -11.50 15.49 2.23
CA ASP A 140 -11.07 16.58 1.33
C ASP A 140 -9.84 17.34 1.86
N SER A 141 -9.49 17.18 3.14
CA SER A 141 -8.30 17.78 3.77
C SER A 141 -7.02 16.95 3.65
N LEU A 142 -7.11 15.73 3.12
CA LEU A 142 -5.99 14.81 2.86
C LEU A 142 -5.44 14.98 1.44
#